data_AF-A0A3C0FRH0-F1
#
_entry.id   AF-A0A3C0FRH0-F1
#
_cell.length_a   1.000
_cell.length_b   1.000
_cell.length_c   1.000
_cell.angle_alpha   90.00
_cell.angle_beta   90.00
_cell.angle_gamma   90.00
#
_symmetry.space_group_name_H-M   'P 1'
#
loop_
_entity.id
_entity.type
_entity.pdbx_description
1 polymer ?
#
loop_
_entity_poly.entity_id
_entity_poly.type
_entity_poly.pdbx_seq_one_letter_code
_entity_poly.pdbx_strand_id
1 'polypeptide(L)'
;MRRCSGGDFAAYLPRGASLIDFRPILFIVGILLCTLSIGMFIPALVDLYYGQSDWIVFSAASFVSLFIGGALIMMNRMDNLKINSRQAFILTTL
;
A
#
# COMPACT_ATOMS: atom_id res chain seq x y z
N MET A 1 18.62 53.68 22.91
CA MET A 1 17.27 53.07 22.97
C MET A 1 17.27 51.85 22.03
N ARG A 2 17.57 50.67 22.57
CA ARG A 2 17.62 49.41 21.80
C ARG A 2 16.25 48.74 21.85
N ARG A 3 15.62 48.55 20.69
CA ARG A 3 14.59 47.53 20.49
C ARG A 3 14.80 46.91 19.11
N CYS A 4 15.78 46.01 19.06
CA CYS A 4 15.70 44.88 18.14
C CYS A 4 14.45 44.10 18.54
N SER A 5 13.39 44.26 17.74
CA SER A 5 12.16 43.48 17.85
C SER A 5 12.46 42.06 17.36
N GLY A 6 12.96 41.22 18.26
CA GLY A 6 13.24 39.80 18.03
C GLY A 6 12.00 38.91 18.15
N GLY A 7 10.81 39.40 17.78
CA GLY A 7 9.54 38.71 17.97
C GLY A 7 9.05 37.89 16.76
N ASP A 8 9.54 38.21 15.55
CA ASP A 8 8.88 37.74 14.31
C ASP A 8 9.56 36.53 13.65
N PHE A 9 10.71 36.09 14.16
CA PHE A 9 11.44 34.93 13.61
C PHE A 9 10.84 33.58 13.99
N ALA A 10 9.99 33.51 15.03
CA ALA A 10 9.34 32.27 15.45
C ALA A 10 8.19 31.83 14.53
N ALA A 11 7.64 32.75 13.72
CA ALA A 11 6.54 32.46 12.79
C ALA A 11 7.00 31.82 11.46
N TYR A 12 8.30 31.90 11.16
CA TYR A 12 8.94 31.29 9.99
C TYR A 12 9.59 29.93 10.27
N LEU A 13 9.18 29.24 11.34
CA LEU A 13 9.57 27.84 11.48
C LEU A 13 8.84 27.01 10.42
N PRO A 14 9.56 26.40 9.45
CA PRO A 14 8.94 25.49 8.51
C PRO A 14 8.32 24.37 9.33
N ARG A 15 7.03 24.11 9.13
CA ARG A 15 6.36 22.94 9.69
C ARG A 15 7.17 21.71 9.27
N GLY A 16 7.97 21.22 10.21
CA GLY A 16 8.78 20.03 10.05
C GLY A 16 7.90 18.87 9.61
N ALA A 17 8.40 18.17 8.60
CA ALA A 17 8.00 16.83 8.19
C ALA A 17 6.49 16.60 8.14
N SER A 18 5.91 16.78 6.96
CA SER A 18 4.72 16.00 6.59
C SER A 18 5.15 14.53 6.69
N LEU A 19 4.84 13.90 7.82
CA LEU A 19 4.96 12.47 7.99
C LEU A 19 4.19 11.86 6.82
N ILE A 20 4.90 11.22 5.89
CA ILE A 20 4.25 10.47 4.83
C ILE A 20 3.43 9.40 5.53
N ASP A 21 2.11 9.56 5.51
CA ASP A 21 1.21 8.54 6.01
C ASP A 21 1.27 7.37 5.02
N PHE A 22 1.93 6.27 5.39
CA PHE A 22 2.04 5.07 4.54
C PHE A 22 0.79 4.18 4.60
N ARG A 23 -0.10 4.42 5.56
CA ARG A 23 -1.33 3.63 5.77
C ARG A 23 -2.23 3.55 4.53
N PRO A 24 -2.49 4.66 3.80
CA PRO A 24 -3.28 4.61 2.56
C PRO A 24 -2.60 3.79 1.46
N ILE A 25 -1.26 3.83 1.37
CA ILE A 25 -0.48 3.09 0.37
C ILE A 25 -0.62 1.59 0.62
N LEU A 26 -0.38 1.13 1.85
CA LEU A 26 -0.49 -0.29 2.22
C LEU A 26 -1.89 -0.86 2.02
N PHE A 27 -2.93 -0.05 2.26
CA PHE A 27 -4.32 -0.44 2.01
C PHE A 27 -4.58 -0.69 0.51
N ILE A 28 -4.12 0.22 -0.36
CA ILE A 28 -4.29 0.08 -1.82
C ILE A 28 -3.44 -1.08 -2.35
N VAL A 29 -2.20 -1.23 -1.90
CA VAL A 29 -1.33 -2.38 -2.23
C VAL A 29 -2.02 -3.69 -1.83
N GLY A 30 -2.66 -3.75 -0.66
CA GLY A 30 -3.44 -4.92 -0.24
C GLY A 30 -4.58 -5.26 -1.22
N ILE A 31 -5.33 -4.25 -1.71
CA ILE A 31 -6.39 -4.45 -2.71
C ILE A 31 -5.81 -4.93 -4.05
N LEU A 32 -4.69 -4.36 -4.49
CA LEU A 32 -4.00 -4.76 -5.71
C LEU A 32 -3.51 -6.21 -5.62
N LEU A 33 -2.91 -6.61 -4.48
CA LEU A 33 -2.49 -7.99 -4.22
C LEU A 33 -3.66 -8.97 -4.24
N CYS A 34 -4.79 -8.63 -3.60
CA CYS A 34 -6.00 -9.45 -3.64
C CYS A 34 -6.51 -9.62 -5.08
N THR A 35 -6.49 -8.54 -5.86
CA THR A 35 -6.91 -8.58 -7.28
C THR A 35 -5.99 -9.47 -8.12
N LEU A 36 -4.66 -9.35 -7.92
CA LEU A 36 -3.67 -10.19 -8.57
C LEU A 36 -3.84 -11.67 -8.20
N SER A 37 -4.10 -11.96 -6.92
CA SER A 37 -4.37 -13.31 -6.45
C SER A 37 -5.58 -13.94 -7.14
N ILE A 38 -6.64 -13.17 -7.37
CA ILE A 38 -7.82 -13.64 -8.12
C ILE A 38 -7.42 -13.91 -9.58
N GLY A 39 -6.55 -13.08 -10.17
CA GLY A 39 -5.99 -13.33 -11.50
C GLY A 39 -5.23 -14.67 -11.60
N MET A 40 -4.51 -15.07 -10.55
CA MET A 40 -3.78 -16.35 -10.50
C MET A 40 -4.67 -17.59 -10.30
N PHE A 41 -5.94 -17.43 -9.94
CA PHE A 41 -6.89 -18.56 -9.92
C PHE A 41 -7.16 -19.12 -11.32
N ILE A 42 -7.08 -18.28 -12.36
CA ILE A 42 -7.30 -18.69 -13.75
C ILE A 42 -6.23 -19.70 -14.22
N PRO A 43 -4.92 -19.41 -14.17
CA PRO A 43 -3.90 -20.38 -14.54
C PRO A 43 -3.93 -21.60 -13.63
N ALA A 44 -4.22 -21.47 -12.32
CA ALA A 44 -4.34 -22.64 -11.43
C ALA A 44 -5.46 -23.61 -11.86
N LEU A 45 -6.61 -23.09 -12.30
CA LEU A 45 -7.69 -23.89 -12.87
C LEU A 45 -7.27 -24.54 -14.19
N VAL A 46 -6.65 -23.78 -15.09
CA VAL A 46 -6.18 -24.29 -16.38
C VAL A 46 -5.16 -25.43 -16.18
N ASP A 47 -4.20 -25.26 -15.28
CA ASP A 47 -3.15 -26.25 -15.03
C ASP A 47 -3.70 -27.55 -14.42
N LEU A 48 -4.74 -27.46 -13.58
CA LEU A 48 -5.46 -28.61 -13.06
C LEU A 48 -6.11 -29.45 -14.17
N TYR A 49 -6.61 -28.79 -15.24
CA TYR A 49 -7.17 -29.50 -16.40
C TYR A 49 -6.11 -30.16 -17.27
N TYR A 50 -4.90 -29.59 -17.37
CA TYR A 50 -3.80 -30.16 -18.15
C TYR A 50 -2.99 -31.22 -17.40
N GLY A 51 -3.23 -31.41 -16.10
CA GLY A 51 -2.62 -32.48 -15.30
C GLY A 51 -1.13 -32.28 -15.00
N GLN A 52 -0.63 -31.05 -15.12
CA GLN A 52 0.75 -30.70 -14.75
C GLN A 52 0.86 -30.45 -13.25
N SER A 53 2.00 -30.82 -12.65
CA SER A 53 2.22 -30.70 -11.20
C SER A 53 2.33 -29.25 -10.69
N ASP A 54 2.35 -28.27 -11.59
CA ASP A 54 2.55 -26.86 -11.27
C ASP A 54 1.30 -26.18 -10.69
N TRP A 55 0.13 -26.84 -10.76
CA TRP A 55 -1.13 -26.38 -10.14
C TRP A 55 -1.00 -26.11 -8.63
N ILE A 56 -0.15 -26.86 -7.93
CA ILE A 56 0.15 -26.66 -6.50
C ILE A 56 0.87 -25.35 -6.26
N VAL A 57 1.79 -24.96 -7.15
CA VAL A 57 2.58 -23.73 -6.96
C VAL A 57 1.69 -22.51 -7.21
N PHE A 58 0.86 -22.53 -8.26
CA PHE A 58 -0.07 -21.44 -8.55
C PHE A 58 -1.16 -21.29 -7.47
N SER A 59 -1.71 -22.40 -6.98
CA SER A 59 -2.69 -22.37 -5.90
C SER A 59 -2.06 -21.93 -4.57
N ALA A 60 -0.88 -22.44 -4.20
CA ALA A 60 -0.18 -22.01 -3.00
C ALA A 60 0.20 -20.52 -3.05
N ALA A 61 0.75 -20.05 -4.17
CA ALA A 61 1.13 -18.65 -4.34
C ALA A 61 -0.07 -17.70 -4.30
N SER A 62 -1.21 -18.09 -4.89
CA SER A 62 -2.45 -17.31 -4.80
C SER A 62 -2.98 -17.27 -3.37
N PHE A 63 -3.07 -18.39 -2.66
CA PHE A 63 -3.47 -18.40 -1.25
C PHE A 63 -2.58 -17.53 -0.36
N VAL A 64 -1.26 -17.62 -0.52
CA VAL A 64 -0.30 -16.80 0.24
C VAL A 64 -0.47 -15.32 -0.09
N SER A 65 -0.61 -14.97 -1.36
CA SER A 65 -0.80 -13.58 -1.81
C SER A 65 -2.13 -13.00 -1.30
N LEU A 66 -3.21 -13.78 -1.32
CA LEU A 66 -4.51 -13.40 -0.78
C LEU A 66 -4.44 -13.19 0.72
N PHE A 67 -3.77 -14.10 1.45
CA PHE A 67 -3.62 -13.99 2.89
C PHE A 67 -2.85 -12.73 3.28
N ILE A 68 -1.72 -12.47 2.62
CA ILE A 68 -0.92 -11.27 2.86
C ILE A 68 -1.70 -10.00 2.47
N GLY A 69 -2.29 -9.96 1.28
CA GLY A 69 -3.10 -8.83 0.80
C GLY A 69 -4.29 -8.53 1.72
N GLY A 70 -5.02 -9.56 2.14
CA GLY A 70 -6.13 -9.46 3.08
C GLY A 70 -5.70 -8.97 4.47
N ALA A 71 -4.58 -9.48 4.98
CA ALA A 71 -4.01 -9.03 6.24
C ALA A 71 -3.59 -7.54 6.18
N LEU A 72 -3.02 -7.09 5.05
CA LEU A 72 -2.69 -5.68 4.83
C LEU A 72 -3.94 -4.79 4.85
N ILE A 73 -5.02 -5.21 4.18
CA ILE A 73 -6.31 -4.49 4.15
C ILE A 73 -6.88 -4.38 5.57
N MET A 74 -6.86 -5.47 6.34
CA MET A 74 -7.38 -5.49 7.71
C MET A 74 -6.56 -4.63 8.67
N MET A 75 -5.23 -4.71 8.60
CA MET A 75 -4.32 -3.95 9.46
C MET A 75 -4.33 -2.44 9.16
N ASN A 76 -4.48 -2.06 7.88
CA ASN A 76 -4.42 -0.66 7.44
C ASN A 76 -5.79 -0.07 7.13
N ARG A 77 -6.88 -0.70 7.61
CA ARG A 77 -8.24 -0.18 7.42
C ARG A 77 -8.36 1.21 8.04
N MET A 78 -8.55 2.22 7.20
CA MET A 78 -8.59 3.63 7.58
C MET A 78 -9.78 4.32 6.93
N ASP A 79 -10.59 5.00 7.73
CA ASP A 79 -11.84 5.63 7.29
C ASP A 79 -11.64 6.90 6.44
N ASN A 80 -10.42 7.45 6.43
CA ASN A 80 -10.07 8.66 5.68
C ASN A 80 -8.99 8.38 4.63
N LEU A 81 -9.41 8.03 3.41
CA LEU A 81 -8.55 7.89 2.24
C LEU A 81 -8.09 9.27 1.72
N LYS A 82 -7.21 9.94 2.46
CA LYS A 82 -6.53 11.15 1.98
C LYS A 82 -5.29 10.75 1.20
N ILE A 83 -5.44 10.58 -0.11
CA ILE A 83 -4.32 10.30 -1.02
C ILE A 83 -3.64 11.62 -1.39
N ASN A 84 -2.40 11.79 -0.94
CA ASN A 84 -1.54 12.90 -1.34
C ASN A 84 -0.78 12.54 -2.63
N SER A 85 -0.54 13.47 -3.55
CA SER A 85 0.11 13.18 -4.84
C SER A 85 1.47 12.49 -4.70
N ARG A 86 2.22 12.77 -3.62
CA ARG A 86 3.49 12.10 -3.31
C ARG A 86 3.31 10.61 -2.98
N GLN A 87 2.22 10.26 -2.29
CA GLN A 87 1.90 8.87 -1.95
C GLN A 87 1.49 8.08 -3.19
N ALA A 88 0.74 8.71 -4.11
CA ALA A 88 0.36 8.06 -5.37
C ALA A 88 1.59 7.71 -6.24
N PHE A 89 2.63 8.55 -6.24
CA PHE A 89 3.87 8.24 -6.95
C PHE A 89 4.62 7.05 -6.32
N ILE A 90 4.70 7.01 -4.98
CA ILE A 90 5.31 5.90 -4.25
C ILE A 90 4.50 4.60 -4.45
N LEU A 91 3.18 4.68 -4.50
CA LEU A 91 2.32 3.54 -4.75
C LEU A 91 2.64 2.86 -6.09
N THR A 92 2.89 3.62 -7.15
CA THR A 92 3.22 3.04 -8.48
C THR A 92 4.60 2.40 -8.52
N THR A 93 5.54 2.83 -7.66
CA THR A 93 6.91 2.28 -7.66
C THR A 93 7.07 1.00 -6.85
N LEU A 94 6.13 0.73 -5.93
CA LEU A 94 6.06 -0.46 -5.10
C LEU A 94 5.31 -1.58 -5.82
#